data_AF-A0A7V9BE29-F1
#
_entry.id   AF-A0A7V9BE29-F1
#
_cell.length_a   1.000
_cell.length_b   1.000
_cell.length_c   1.000
_cell.angle_alpha   90.00
_cell.angle_beta   90.00
_cell.angle_gamma   90.00
#
_symmetry.space_group_name_H-M   'P 1'
#
loop_
_entity.id
_entity.type
_entity.pdbx_description
1 polymer ?
#
loop_
_entity_poly.entity_id
_entity_poly.type
_entity_poly.pdbx_seq_one_letter_code
_entity_poly.pdbx_strand_id
1 'polypeptide(L)'
;MRVSPTTGIALVALFFALGGSAVAVTEAVKPQARCQPGAVRAFVSVTGDPTKSLANLPDQFTSTKALFGARFNCAGAAPQARRVNVGVYEVRFPGTTSTIATASAGAAEVTVANLGGGTFRVSLWVPGRADAIDTPFVVFAV
;
A
#
# COMPACT_ATOMS: atom_id res chain seq x y z
N MET A 1 -54.91 28.49 -13.09
CA MET A 1 -53.96 28.99 -12.08
C MET A 1 -52.98 29.92 -12.77
N ARG A 2 -52.95 31.21 -12.42
CA ARG A 2 -51.98 32.17 -12.99
C ARG A 2 -50.72 32.14 -12.12
N VAL A 3 -49.62 31.63 -12.67
CA VAL A 3 -48.31 31.68 -12.02
C VAL A 3 -47.91 33.16 -11.95
N SER A 4 -47.80 33.73 -10.75
CA SER A 4 -47.31 35.09 -10.57
C SER A 4 -45.78 35.07 -10.55
N PRO A 5 -45.11 36.15 -11.01
CA PRO A 5 -43.65 36.23 -11.03
C PRO A 5 -43.01 36.04 -9.64
N THR A 6 -43.74 36.34 -8.57
CA THR A 6 -43.33 36.10 -7.19
C THR A 6 -43.18 34.62 -6.84
N THR A 7 -43.98 33.72 -7.45
CA THR A 7 -43.86 32.27 -7.23
C THR A 7 -42.58 31.71 -7.87
N GLY A 8 -42.15 32.28 -9.00
CA GLY A 8 -40.90 31.89 -9.66
C GLY A 8 -39.66 32.23 -8.84
N ILE A 9 -39.63 33.42 -8.22
CA ILE A 9 -38.52 33.85 -7.38
C ILE A 9 -38.41 33.00 -6.10
N ALA A 10 -39.55 32.66 -5.49
CA ALA A 10 -39.58 31.82 -4.30
C ALA A 10 -39.03 30.40 -4.56
N LEU A 11 -39.32 29.81 -5.71
CA LEU A 11 -38.78 28.50 -6.09
C LEU A 11 -37.26 28.54 -6.32
N VAL A 12 -36.74 29.60 -6.96
CA VAL A 12 -35.29 29.75 -7.17
C VAL A 12 -34.57 29.92 -5.83
N ALA A 13 -35.09 30.76 -4.94
CA ALA A 13 -34.52 30.92 -3.60
C ALA A 13 -34.54 29.61 -2.79
N LEU A 14 -35.59 28.81 -2.93
CA LEU A 14 -35.71 27.51 -2.28
C LEU A 14 -34.67 26.52 -2.83
N PHE A 15 -34.38 26.53 -4.13
CA PHE A 15 -33.30 25.72 -4.73
C PHE A 15 -31.90 26.13 -4.27
N PHE A 16 -31.62 27.42 -4.07
CA PHE A 16 -30.33 27.85 -3.50
C PHE A 16 -30.22 27.55 -2.00
N ALA A 17 -31.32 27.66 -1.25
CA ALA A 17 -31.35 27.36 0.18
C ALA A 17 -31.28 25.85 0.49
N LEU A 18 -31.82 24.99 -0.36
CA LEU A 18 -31.80 23.52 -0.19
C LEU A 18 -30.74 22.80 -1.03
N GLY A 19 -30.31 23.37 -2.16
CA GLY A 19 -29.45 22.71 -3.14
C GLY A 19 -27.95 22.96 -3.00
N GLY A 20 -27.52 23.78 -2.02
CA GLY A 20 -26.10 24.15 -1.85
C GLY A 20 -25.20 23.11 -1.17
N SER A 21 -25.76 22.03 -0.61
CA SER A 21 -25.04 21.18 0.35
C SER A 21 -24.87 19.73 -0.10
N ALA A 22 -24.61 19.49 -1.38
CA ALA A 22 -24.34 18.13 -1.87
C ALA A 22 -23.09 18.05 -2.75
N VAL A 23 -22.06 18.84 -2.44
CA VAL A 23 -20.70 18.38 -2.73
C VAL A 23 -20.28 17.55 -1.53
N ALA A 24 -20.80 16.31 -1.45
CA ALA A 24 -20.14 15.28 -0.69
C ALA A 24 -18.81 15.03 -1.41
N VAL A 25 -17.79 15.84 -1.08
CA VAL A 25 -16.40 15.52 -1.35
C VAL A 25 -16.12 14.28 -0.51
N THR A 26 -16.55 13.14 -1.02
CA THR A 26 -15.88 11.90 -0.70
C THR A 26 -14.49 12.12 -1.24
N GLU A 27 -13.56 12.49 -0.36
CA GLU A 27 -12.13 12.31 -0.61
C GLU A 27 -11.92 10.80 -0.72
N ALA A 28 -12.38 10.23 -1.82
CA ALA A 28 -11.94 8.93 -2.25
C ALA A 28 -10.44 9.11 -2.46
N VAL A 29 -9.65 8.65 -1.49
CA VAL A 29 -8.21 8.47 -1.65
C VAL A 29 -8.04 7.54 -2.83
N LYS A 30 -7.95 8.10 -4.03
CA LYS A 30 -7.63 7.36 -5.23
C LYS A 30 -6.12 7.15 -5.14
N PRO A 31 -5.64 5.93 -4.84
CA PRO A 31 -4.21 5.67 -4.92
C PRO A 31 -3.72 6.10 -6.30
N GLN A 32 -2.50 6.64 -6.38
CA GLN A 32 -2.00 7.24 -7.62
C GLN A 32 -2.26 6.31 -8.80
N ALA A 33 -2.86 6.85 -9.87
CA ALA A 33 -3.26 6.02 -11.01
C ALA A 33 -2.06 5.61 -11.88
N ARG A 34 -0.92 6.31 -11.77
CA ARG A 34 0.26 6.12 -12.63
C ARG A 34 1.53 6.15 -11.80
N CYS A 35 2.55 5.44 -12.25
CA CYS A 35 3.90 5.51 -11.68
C CYS A 35 4.53 6.87 -12.02
N GLN A 36 4.45 7.83 -11.09
CA GLN A 36 5.08 9.14 -11.25
C GLN A 36 6.41 9.22 -10.47
N PRO A 37 7.41 9.97 -10.98
CA PRO A 37 8.61 10.28 -10.20
C PRO A 37 8.26 10.97 -8.88
N GLY A 38 8.93 10.57 -7.79
CA GLY A 38 8.73 11.15 -6.46
C GLY A 38 7.52 10.60 -5.67
N ALA A 39 6.73 9.70 -6.26
CA ALA A 39 5.62 9.05 -5.57
C ALA A 39 5.95 7.60 -5.21
N VAL A 40 5.27 7.06 -4.19
CA VAL A 40 5.36 5.63 -3.84
C VAL A 40 4.84 4.80 -5.01
N ARG A 41 5.74 4.12 -5.71
CA ARG A 41 5.41 3.27 -6.85
C ARG A 41 4.75 1.98 -6.41
N ALA A 42 5.16 1.42 -5.28
CA ALA A 42 4.54 0.23 -4.74
C ALA A 42 4.74 0.13 -3.23
N PHE A 43 3.84 -0.59 -2.56
CA PHE A 43 4.07 -1.03 -1.20
C PHE A 43 3.42 -2.37 -0.94
N VAL A 44 3.92 -3.09 0.06
CA VAL A 44 3.31 -4.34 0.53
C VAL A 44 3.56 -4.52 2.01
N SER A 45 2.50 -4.86 2.74
CA SER A 45 2.58 -5.40 4.09
C SER A 45 2.68 -6.92 4.00
N VAL A 46 3.80 -7.47 4.46
CA VAL A 46 4.05 -8.91 4.52
C VAL A 46 3.76 -9.37 5.94
N THR A 47 2.63 -10.06 6.10
CA THR A 47 2.14 -10.50 7.41
C THR A 47 2.37 -11.99 7.65
N GLY A 48 2.51 -12.77 6.58
CA GLY A 48 2.51 -14.22 6.67
C GLY A 48 1.12 -14.77 6.97
N ASP A 49 1.07 -16.07 7.27
CA ASP A 49 -0.16 -16.74 7.68
C ASP A 49 -0.44 -16.41 9.17
N PRO A 50 -1.63 -15.92 9.53
CA PRO A 50 -1.95 -15.49 10.90
C PRO A 50 -1.88 -16.64 11.92
N THR A 51 -2.03 -17.90 11.47
CA THR A 51 -1.95 -19.09 12.33
C THR A 51 -0.57 -19.73 12.35
N LYS A 52 0.29 -19.40 11.37
CA LYS A 52 1.59 -20.04 11.16
C LYS A 52 2.76 -19.06 11.18
N SER A 53 2.53 -17.78 11.42
CA SER A 53 3.52 -16.69 11.39
C SER A 53 4.18 -16.47 10.01
N LEU A 54 5.07 -15.48 9.97
CA LEU A 54 5.86 -15.12 8.80
C LEU A 54 6.93 -16.17 8.44
N ALA A 55 7.28 -17.06 9.36
CA ALA A 55 8.22 -18.15 9.10
C ALA A 55 7.74 -19.11 7.99
N ASN A 56 6.42 -19.15 7.75
CA ASN A 56 5.79 -20.01 6.74
C ASN A 56 5.61 -19.35 5.37
N LEU A 57 6.19 -18.17 5.14
CA LEU A 57 6.25 -17.61 3.80
C LEU A 57 7.13 -18.53 2.91
N PRO A 58 6.66 -18.90 1.70
CA PRO A 58 7.39 -19.85 0.84
C PRO A 58 8.73 -19.28 0.36
N ASP A 59 9.62 -20.19 -0.04
CA ASP A 59 10.92 -19.88 -0.64
C ASP A 59 10.83 -19.44 -2.11
N GLN A 60 9.68 -19.68 -2.75
CA GLN A 60 9.33 -19.16 -4.06
C GLN A 60 8.52 -17.87 -3.94
N PHE A 61 8.69 -16.96 -4.91
CA PHE A 61 7.91 -15.73 -4.96
C PHE A 61 6.42 -16.04 -5.05
N THR A 62 5.66 -15.52 -4.10
CA THR A 62 4.20 -15.65 -4.06
C THR A 62 3.52 -14.30 -3.96
N SER A 63 2.31 -14.22 -4.51
CA SER A 63 1.37 -13.10 -4.33
C SER A 63 0.06 -13.57 -3.69
N THR A 64 0.06 -14.71 -2.99
CA THR A 64 -1.12 -15.27 -2.31
C THR A 64 -1.67 -14.28 -1.30
N LYS A 65 -2.88 -13.76 -1.56
CA LYS A 65 -3.48 -12.67 -0.78
C LYS A 65 -3.48 -12.90 0.73
N ALA A 66 -3.62 -14.14 1.20
CA ALA A 66 -3.67 -14.48 2.62
C ALA A 66 -2.35 -14.21 3.37
N LEU A 67 -1.22 -14.07 2.66
CA LEU A 67 0.10 -13.82 3.25
C LEU A 67 0.46 -12.33 3.31
N PHE A 68 -0.41 -11.48 2.77
CA PHE A 68 -0.18 -10.05 2.62
C PHE A 68 -1.35 -9.24 3.20
N GLY A 69 -1.00 -8.17 3.89
CA GLY A 69 -1.96 -7.13 4.26
C GLY A 69 -2.21 -6.16 3.10
N ALA A 70 -2.22 -4.87 3.41
CA ALA A 70 -2.37 -3.83 2.40
C ALA A 70 -1.23 -3.91 1.36
N ARG A 71 -1.58 -3.77 0.09
CA ARG A 71 -0.65 -3.87 -1.04
C ARG A 71 -1.07 -2.98 -2.20
N PHE A 72 -0.08 -2.41 -2.87
CA PHE A 72 -0.27 -1.53 -4.01
C PHE A 72 0.93 -1.64 -4.95
N ASN A 73 0.68 -1.51 -6.24
CA ASN A 73 1.71 -1.37 -7.26
C ASN A 73 1.13 -0.58 -8.43
N CYS A 74 1.69 0.59 -8.72
CA CYS A 74 1.26 1.44 -9.82
C CYS A 74 1.45 0.78 -11.20
N ALA A 75 2.29 -0.25 -11.31
CA ALA A 75 2.47 -1.04 -12.53
C ALA A 75 1.36 -2.10 -12.74
N GLY A 76 0.41 -2.22 -11.81
CA GLY A 76 -0.77 -3.09 -11.93
C GLY A 76 -0.54 -4.56 -11.53
N ALA A 77 0.71 -5.03 -11.51
CA ALA A 77 1.02 -6.39 -11.06
C ALA A 77 1.02 -6.50 -9.52
N ALA A 78 0.58 -7.64 -9.00
CA ALA A 78 0.60 -7.89 -7.56
C ALA A 78 2.06 -7.89 -7.01
N PRO A 79 2.33 -7.19 -5.90
CA PRO A 79 3.57 -7.39 -5.16
C PRO A 79 3.76 -8.85 -4.77
N GLN A 80 5.00 -9.28 -4.72
CA GLN A 80 5.38 -10.64 -4.41
C GLN A 80 6.45 -10.65 -3.33
N ALA A 81 6.43 -11.68 -2.49
CA ALA A 81 7.49 -11.90 -1.53
C ALA A 81 7.87 -13.39 -1.47
N ARG A 82 9.09 -13.65 -1.02
CA ARG A 82 9.58 -14.96 -0.65
C ARG A 82 10.47 -14.86 0.57
N ARG A 83 10.60 -15.97 1.29
CA ARG A 83 11.57 -16.12 2.37
C ARG A 83 12.86 -16.72 1.83
N VAL A 84 13.98 -16.10 2.13
CA VAL A 84 15.31 -16.62 1.75
C VAL A 84 15.93 -17.35 2.93
N ASN A 85 15.78 -16.81 4.14
CA ASN A 85 16.21 -17.42 5.39
C ASN A 85 15.39 -16.84 6.56
N VAL A 86 15.63 -17.31 7.78
CA VAL A 86 15.11 -16.66 9.00
C VAL A 86 15.52 -15.20 8.99
N GLY A 87 14.55 -14.30 9.16
CA GLY A 87 14.71 -12.86 9.14
C GLY A 87 15.09 -12.29 7.78
N VAL A 88 15.26 -13.08 6.71
CA VAL A 88 15.69 -12.60 5.39
C VAL A 88 14.64 -12.90 4.34
N TYR A 89 14.12 -11.84 3.74
CA TYR A 89 13.04 -11.89 2.77
C TYR A 89 13.44 -11.16 1.50
N GLU A 90 12.88 -11.58 0.38
CA GLU A 90 12.94 -10.80 -0.86
C GLU A 90 11.54 -10.38 -1.26
N VAL A 91 11.40 -9.10 -1.54
CA VAL A 91 10.16 -8.48 -1.98
C VAL A 91 10.37 -7.94 -3.38
N ARG A 92 9.52 -8.36 -4.30
CA ARG A 92 9.54 -7.97 -5.70
C ARG A 92 8.27 -7.21 -6.03
N PHE A 93 8.43 -6.07 -6.71
CA PHE A 93 7.35 -5.28 -7.26
C PHE A 93 7.39 -5.37 -8.80
N PRO A 94 6.70 -6.35 -9.41
CA PRO A 94 6.84 -6.58 -10.84
C PRO A 94 6.42 -5.34 -11.65
N GLY A 95 7.19 -5.04 -12.70
CA GLY A 95 6.92 -3.89 -13.57
C GLY A 95 7.34 -2.54 -12.99
N THR A 96 7.85 -2.48 -11.75
CA THR A 96 8.45 -1.23 -11.24
C THR A 96 9.94 -1.18 -11.59
N THR A 97 10.42 0.02 -11.90
CA THR A 97 11.84 0.33 -12.05
C THR A 97 12.41 1.00 -10.79
N SER A 98 11.75 0.83 -9.64
CA SER A 98 12.19 1.40 -8.37
C SER A 98 13.58 0.89 -8.01
N THR A 99 14.45 1.81 -7.65
CA THR A 99 15.81 1.52 -7.15
C THR A 99 15.96 1.80 -5.66
N ILE A 100 14.97 2.46 -5.06
CA ILE A 100 14.97 2.84 -3.65
C ILE A 100 13.75 2.22 -3.00
N ALA A 101 13.96 1.63 -1.83
CA ALA A 101 12.89 1.19 -0.95
C ALA A 101 13.25 1.46 0.51
N THR A 102 12.22 1.65 1.31
CA THR A 102 12.31 1.65 2.77
C THR A 102 11.41 0.56 3.34
N ALA A 103 11.76 0.05 4.50
CA ALA A 103 10.96 -0.96 5.18
C ALA A 103 10.87 -0.66 6.66
N SER A 104 9.76 -1.09 7.27
CA SER A 104 9.49 -0.93 8.68
C SER A 104 8.91 -2.23 9.24
N ALA A 105 9.31 -2.56 10.46
CA ALA A 105 8.82 -3.69 11.23
C ALA A 105 8.61 -3.23 12.68
N GLY A 106 7.53 -3.68 13.32
CA GLY A 106 7.18 -3.21 14.67
C GLY A 106 8.08 -3.76 15.79
N ALA A 107 8.74 -4.89 15.55
CA ALA A 107 9.53 -5.62 16.55
C ALA A 107 10.94 -6.00 16.06
N ALA A 108 11.43 -5.35 15.00
CA ALA A 108 12.74 -5.64 14.42
C ALA A 108 13.44 -4.39 13.91
N GLU A 109 14.78 -4.40 13.98
CA GLU A 109 15.62 -3.55 13.16
C GLU A 109 15.60 -4.06 11.72
N VAL A 110 15.53 -3.14 10.75
CA VAL A 110 15.33 -3.48 9.35
C VAL A 110 16.44 -2.91 8.48
N THR A 111 16.96 -3.75 7.59
CA THR A 111 17.86 -3.32 6.51
C THR A 111 17.23 -3.67 5.17
N VAL A 112 17.45 -2.82 4.17
CA VAL A 112 16.93 -2.99 2.81
C VAL A 112 18.08 -2.88 1.82
N ALA A 113 18.24 -3.90 0.99
CA ALA A 113 19.21 -3.91 -0.10
C ALA A 113 18.50 -4.06 -1.44
N ASN A 114 18.87 -3.24 -2.42
CA ASN A 114 18.36 -3.35 -3.78
C ASN A 114 19.07 -4.51 -4.52
N LEU A 115 18.28 -5.40 -5.13
CA LEU A 115 18.78 -6.53 -5.94
C LEU A 115 18.57 -6.33 -7.46
N GLY A 116 17.98 -5.22 -7.86
CA GLY A 116 17.64 -4.88 -9.23
C GLY A 116 16.21 -5.26 -9.62
N GLY A 117 15.71 -4.67 -10.72
CA GLY A 117 14.43 -5.04 -11.32
C GLY A 117 13.22 -4.91 -10.38
N GLY A 118 13.22 -3.92 -9.48
CA GLY A 118 12.15 -3.72 -8.49
C GLY A 118 12.13 -4.77 -7.36
N THR A 119 13.25 -5.48 -7.15
CA THR A 119 13.42 -6.47 -6.08
C THR A 119 14.33 -5.96 -4.98
N PHE A 120 13.90 -6.14 -3.73
CA PHE A 120 14.59 -5.69 -2.54
C PHE A 120 14.73 -6.84 -1.55
N ARG A 121 15.93 -7.03 -1.00
CA ARG A 121 16.16 -7.90 0.14
C ARG A 121 15.89 -7.11 1.42
N VAL A 122 15.06 -7.67 2.28
CA VAL A 122 14.76 -7.15 3.62
C VAL A 122 15.38 -8.09 4.62
N SER A 123 16.18 -7.58 5.56
CA SER A 123 16.70 -8.35 6.68
C SER A 123 16.25 -7.76 8.01
N LEU A 124 15.75 -8.63 8.90
CA LEU A 124 15.09 -8.32 10.15
C LEU A 124 15.89 -8.91 11.31
N TRP A 125 16.22 -8.06 12.28
CA TRP A 125 17.04 -8.42 13.44
C TRP A 125 16.37 -7.98 14.73
N VAL A 126 16.61 -8.68 15.83
CA VAL A 126 16.14 -8.22 17.14
C VAL A 126 16.86 -6.91 17.50
N PRO A 127 16.15 -5.87 17.96
CA PRO A 127 16.79 -4.60 18.31
C PRO A 127 17.94 -4.76 19.31
N GLY A 128 19.08 -4.13 18.99
CA GLY A 128 20.31 -4.21 19.78
C GLY A 128 21.00 -5.58 19.78
N ARG A 129 20.59 -6.54 18.93
CA ARG A 129 21.19 -7.87 18.83
C ARG A 129 21.38 -8.28 17.36
N ALA A 130 22.31 -9.20 17.12
CA ALA A 130 22.56 -9.77 15.80
C ALA A 130 21.67 -10.99 15.47
N ASP A 131 20.65 -11.26 16.29
CA ASP A 131 19.74 -12.39 16.11
C ASP A 131 18.70 -12.07 15.03
N ALA A 132 18.59 -12.92 14.01
CA ALA A 132 17.55 -12.79 12.99
C ALA A 132 16.17 -13.14 13.57
N ILE A 133 15.12 -12.43 13.13
CA ILE A 133 13.75 -12.64 13.61
C ILE A 133 12.73 -12.58 12.48
N ASP A 134 11.76 -13.50 12.50
CA ASP A 134 10.61 -13.47 11.60
C ASP A 134 9.47 -12.65 12.25
N THR A 135 9.24 -11.43 11.76
CA THR A 135 8.15 -10.57 12.25
C THR A 135 7.51 -9.80 11.09
N PRO A 136 6.18 -9.55 11.09
CA PRO A 136 5.53 -8.78 10.05
C PRO A 136 6.20 -7.44 9.77
N PHE A 137 6.28 -7.10 8.49
CA PHE A 137 6.93 -5.87 8.03
C PHE A 137 6.20 -5.27 6.82
N VAL A 138 6.51 -4.01 6.53
CA VAL A 138 6.00 -3.29 5.35
C VAL A 138 7.18 -2.79 4.54
N VAL A 139 7.09 -2.85 3.21
CA VAL A 139 8.07 -2.27 2.28
C VAL A 139 7.39 -1.26 1.40
N PHE A 140 8.02 -0.10 1.20
CA PHE A 140 7.62 0.95 0.27
C PHE A 140 8.72 1.15 -0.76
N ALA A 141 8.39 1.13 -2.05
CA ALA A 141 9.29 1.38 -3.16
C ALA A 141 8.93 2.70 -3.87
N VAL A 142 9.94 3.48 -4.24
CA VAL A 142 9.83 4.83 -4.82
C VAL A 142 10.51 4.88 -6.20
#